data_AF-A0A915E2Q2-F1
#
_entry.id   AF-A0A915E2Q2-F1
#
_cell.length_a   1.000
_cell.length_b   1.000
_cell.length_c   1.000
_cell.angle_alpha   90.00
_cell.angle_beta   90.00
_cell.angle_gamma   90.00
#
_symmetry.space_group_name_H-M   'P 1'
#
loop_
_entity.id
_entity.type
_entity.pdbx_description
1 polymer ?
#
loop_
_entity_poly.entity_id
_entity_poly.type
_entity_poly.pdbx_seq_one_letter_code
_entity_poly.pdbx_strand_id
1 'polypeptide(L)'
;MLLSKPPLMKDTRSFQDKAYVSSMCYRVQDFLQRCEENKEAPQFQYTEKTLRTPTKSDFRNIFEYLFQQLDEGYQLHPKNVEEEVPKLLQALGYPYPLKKSTMSTIGAPHSWPPLLAALDWLITVIEEKELETYRNLLQKDDMDEELANLKARRLNNEKTIQQIKEDIEREKEECRKMMTDNTDLENDISKLKDYCLESSVTISRVEENIVRISRKKTTLAKLYTVG
;
A
#
# COMPACT_ATOMS: atom_id res chain seq x y z
N MET A 1 -5.03 24.07 -4.41
CA MET A 1 -6.31 24.32 -3.71
C MET A 1 -6.24 25.68 -3.06
N LEU A 2 -7.15 26.60 -3.40
CA LEU A 2 -7.29 27.86 -2.68
C LEU A 2 -7.99 27.54 -1.35
N LEU A 3 -7.24 27.47 -0.25
CA LEU A 3 -7.83 27.43 1.09
C LEU A 3 -8.73 28.67 1.21
N SER A 4 -10.00 28.49 1.60
CA SER A 4 -10.91 29.63 1.83
C SER A 4 -10.25 30.60 2.81
N LYS A 5 -10.17 31.89 2.46
CA LYS A 5 -9.53 32.89 3.33
C LYS A 5 -10.08 32.80 4.75
N PRO A 6 -9.28 32.40 5.75
CA PRO A 6 -9.76 32.37 7.13
C PRO A 6 -10.14 33.79 7.57
N PRO A 7 -11.13 33.95 8.46
CA PRO A 7 -11.51 35.26 8.97
C PRO A 7 -10.31 35.91 9.68
N LEU A 8 -10.08 37.20 9.41
CA LEU A 8 -8.98 37.94 10.05
C LEU A 8 -9.19 37.97 11.58
N MET A 9 -8.14 37.62 12.32
CA MET A 9 -8.19 37.54 13.78
C MET A 9 -7.38 38.66 14.43
N LYS A 10 -7.80 39.05 15.65
CA LYS A 10 -6.96 39.89 16.50
C LYS A 10 -5.76 39.05 16.93
N ASP A 11 -4.56 39.58 16.72
CA ASP A 11 -3.34 38.94 17.17
C ASP A 11 -3.25 38.94 18.70
N THR A 12 -3.25 37.76 19.31
CA THR A 12 -3.17 37.55 20.76
C THR A 12 -1.80 37.01 21.20
N ARG A 13 -0.81 36.96 20.30
CA ARG A 13 0.54 36.47 20.62
C ARG A 13 1.21 37.40 21.64
N SER A 14 1.98 36.80 22.54
CA SER A 14 2.63 37.50 23.65
C SER A 14 3.92 38.19 23.20
N PHE A 15 3.79 39.28 22.45
CA PHE A 15 4.96 40.06 21.98
C PHE A 15 5.72 40.80 23.10
N GLN A 16 5.15 40.83 24.31
CA GLN A 16 5.82 41.36 25.50
C GLN A 16 6.74 40.33 26.16
N ASP A 17 6.53 39.04 25.87
CA ASP A 17 7.38 37.98 26.37
C ASP A 17 8.68 37.92 25.55
N LYS A 18 9.78 38.30 26.20
CA LYS A 18 11.11 38.30 25.59
C LYS A 18 11.59 36.91 25.23
N ALA A 19 11.15 35.86 25.94
CA ALA A 19 11.52 34.49 25.63
C ALA A 19 10.86 34.03 24.32
N TYR A 20 9.56 34.31 24.16
CA TYR A 20 8.83 34.03 22.92
C TYR A 20 9.41 34.77 21.71
N VAL A 21 9.72 36.06 21.86
CA VAL A 21 10.37 36.82 20.77
C VAL A 21 11.77 36.26 20.45
N SER A 22 12.52 35.84 21.47
CA SER A 22 13.85 35.25 21.27
C SER A 22 13.78 33.89 20.58
N SER A 23 12.77 33.06 20.85
CA SER A 23 12.62 31.76 20.18
C SER A 23 12.26 31.93 18.70
N MET A 24 11.40 32.90 18.35
CA MET A 24 11.13 33.24 16.95
C MET A 24 12.37 33.76 16.22
N CYS A 25 13.16 34.63 16.88
CA CYS A 25 14.44 35.08 16.31
C CYS A 25 15.38 33.90 16.02
N TYR A 26 15.52 32.99 16.99
CA TYR A 26 16.38 31.82 16.83
C TYR A 26 15.88 30.91 15.69
N ARG A 27 14.58 30.65 15.60
CA ARG A 27 14.02 29.82 14.53
C ARG A 27 14.23 30.43 13.14
N VAL A 28 14.02 31.75 13.00
CA VAL A 28 14.29 32.45 11.75
C VAL A 28 15.77 32.38 11.40
N GLN A 29 16.66 32.60 12.37
CA GLN A 29 18.10 32.51 12.16
C GLN A 29 18.54 31.11 11.73
N ASP A 30 18.11 30.08 12.46
CA ASP A 30 18.42 28.68 12.20
C ASP A 30 17.95 28.26 10.80
N PHE A 31 16.73 28.62 10.42
CA PHE A 31 16.22 28.31 9.08
C PHE A 31 17.05 28.98 7.98
N LEU A 32 17.36 30.26 8.13
CA LEU A 32 18.19 30.99 7.14
C LEU A 32 19.57 30.35 7.01
N GLN A 33 20.21 29.98 8.13
CA GLN A 33 21.51 29.30 8.11
C GLN A 33 21.44 27.92 7.44
N ARG A 34 20.40 27.11 7.72
CA ARG A 34 20.19 25.81 7.06
C ARG A 34 20.01 25.94 5.55
N CYS A 35 19.34 27.00 5.08
CA CYS A 35 19.16 27.23 3.65
C CYS A 35 20.46 27.68 2.96
N GLU A 36 21.31 28.45 3.63
CA GLU A 36 22.64 28.85 3.12
C GLU A 36 23.58 27.64 2.97
N GLU A 37 23.56 26.67 3.88
CA GLU A 37 24.39 25.46 3.79
C GLU A 37 24.02 24.59 2.56
N ASN A 38 22.77 24.67 2.10
CA ASN A 38 22.22 23.83 1.04
C ASN A 38 22.19 24.49 -0.34
N LYS A 39 22.50 25.79 -0.47
CA LYS A 39 22.46 26.53 -1.74
C LYS A 39 23.73 27.37 -1.90
N GLU A 40 24.22 27.53 -3.13
CA GLU A 40 25.23 28.56 -3.49
C GLU A 40 24.60 29.99 -3.43
N ALA A 41 23.84 30.28 -2.38
CA ALA A 41 23.14 31.53 -2.18
C ALA A 41 24.12 32.60 -1.66
N PRO A 42 23.86 33.89 -1.96
CA PRO A 42 24.70 34.99 -1.48
C PRO A 42 24.81 34.96 0.05
N GLN A 43 26.04 35.09 0.57
CA GLN A 43 26.36 35.21 2.00
C GLN A 43 25.53 36.32 2.66
N PHE A 44 24.39 35.99 3.24
CA PHE A 44 23.69 36.89 4.13
C PHE A 44 23.99 36.47 5.56
N GLN A 45 25.01 37.12 6.15
CA GLN A 45 25.37 36.90 7.55
C GLN A 45 24.32 37.50 8.50
N TYR A 46 23.13 36.89 8.57
CA TYR A 46 22.10 37.23 9.53
C TYR A 46 22.50 36.70 10.91
N THR A 47 23.32 37.47 11.61
CA THR A 47 23.65 37.16 13.00
C THR A 47 22.47 37.46 13.92
N GLU A 48 22.43 36.81 15.10
CA GLU A 48 21.44 37.06 16.16
C GLU A 48 21.32 38.57 16.51
N LYS A 49 22.41 39.33 16.39
CA LYS A 49 22.43 40.78 16.60
C LYS A 49 21.62 41.53 15.53
N THR A 50 21.70 41.13 14.27
CA THR A 50 20.97 41.75 13.15
C THR A 50 19.46 41.53 13.31
N LEU A 51 19.04 40.35 13.79
CA LEU A 51 17.62 40.03 13.99
C LEU A 51 17.01 40.66 15.25
N ARG A 52 17.83 41.11 16.21
CA ARG A 52 17.35 41.85 17.40
C ARG A 52 17.03 43.32 17.09
N THR A 53 17.68 43.92 16.10
CA THR A 53 17.43 45.31 15.66
C THR A 53 17.54 45.44 14.14
N PRO A 54 16.61 44.84 13.37
CA PRO A 54 16.72 44.81 11.93
C PRO A 54 16.32 46.15 11.32
N THR A 55 16.88 46.45 10.16
CA THR A 55 16.44 47.53 9.30
C THR A 55 15.28 47.09 8.41
N LYS A 56 14.62 48.06 7.77
CA LYS A 56 13.64 47.78 6.70
C LYS A 56 14.25 46.97 5.55
N SER A 57 15.54 47.18 5.25
CA SER A 57 16.26 46.42 4.24
C SER A 57 16.46 44.97 4.67
N ASP A 58 16.80 44.74 5.94
CA ASP A 58 16.98 43.38 6.46
C ASP A 58 15.69 42.59 6.39
N PHE A 59 14.57 43.17 6.85
CA PHE A 59 13.25 42.53 6.73
C PHE A 59 12.89 42.20 5.27
N ARG A 60 13.10 43.15 4.35
CA ARG A 60 12.84 42.92 2.91
C ARG A 60 13.64 41.72 2.42
N ASN A 61 14.94 41.70 2.67
CA ASN A 61 15.83 40.66 2.17
C ASN A 61 15.48 39.29 2.77
N ILE A 62 15.18 39.24 4.08
CA ILE A 62 14.73 38.00 4.74
C ILE A 62 13.40 37.53 4.13
N PHE A 63 12.41 38.42 3.97
CA PHE A 63 11.12 38.05 3.41
C PHE A 63 11.25 37.55 1.96
N GLU A 64 12.00 38.27 1.12
CA GLU A 64 12.28 37.90 -0.27
C GLU A 64 12.91 36.50 -0.35
N TYR A 65 13.93 36.25 0.47
CA TYR A 65 14.61 34.96 0.53
C TYR A 65 13.71 33.81 0.99
N LEU A 66 12.89 34.02 2.02
CA LEU A 66 11.92 33.02 2.48
C LEU A 66 10.88 32.75 1.40
N PHE A 67 10.35 33.79 0.77
CA PHE A 67 9.33 33.63 -0.27
C PHE A 67 9.88 32.92 -1.52
N GLN A 68 11.17 33.10 -1.83
CA GLN A 68 11.85 32.36 -2.90
C GLN A 68 11.92 30.84 -2.68
N GLN A 69 11.72 30.35 -1.46
CA GLN A 69 11.58 28.90 -1.23
C GLN A 69 10.23 28.36 -1.73
N LEU A 70 9.24 29.24 -1.88
CA LEU A 70 7.92 28.90 -2.44
C LEU A 70 7.83 29.22 -3.94
N ASP A 71 8.54 30.26 -4.39
CA ASP A 71 8.57 30.74 -5.78
C ASP A 71 9.97 31.24 -6.14
N GLU A 72 10.79 30.38 -6.74
CA GLU A 72 12.22 30.60 -7.02
C GLU A 72 12.52 31.91 -7.78
N GLY A 73 11.57 32.39 -8.59
CA GLY A 73 11.75 33.59 -9.42
C GLY A 73 11.32 34.89 -8.75
N TYR A 74 10.79 34.84 -7.53
CA TYR A 74 10.21 36.02 -6.88
C TYR A 74 11.27 37.07 -6.54
N GLN A 75 10.96 38.33 -6.83
CA GLN A 75 11.78 39.50 -6.47
C GLN A 75 10.90 40.60 -5.87
N LEU A 76 11.20 41.02 -4.65
CA LEU A 76 10.42 42.04 -3.95
C LEU A 76 10.98 43.43 -4.24
N HIS A 77 10.25 44.26 -4.98
CA HIS A 77 10.73 45.61 -5.28
C HIS A 77 10.83 46.46 -3.98
N PRO A 78 11.96 47.16 -3.70
CA PRO A 78 12.16 47.89 -2.45
C PRO A 78 11.10 48.93 -2.10
N LYS A 79 10.44 49.52 -3.11
CA LYS A 79 9.36 50.50 -2.92
C LYS A 79 8.02 49.87 -2.52
N ASN A 80 7.83 48.57 -2.76
CA ASN A 80 6.52 47.92 -2.62
C ASN A 80 6.38 47.11 -1.35
N VAL A 81 7.44 46.99 -0.52
CA VAL A 81 7.47 46.18 0.70
C VAL A 81 6.23 46.40 1.59
N GLU A 82 5.78 47.64 1.76
CA GLU A 82 4.67 47.98 2.66
C GLU A 82 3.30 47.56 2.13
N GLU A 83 3.14 47.41 0.81
CA GLU A 83 1.87 47.05 0.17
C GLU A 83 1.82 45.60 -0.28
N GLU A 84 2.94 45.09 -0.77
CA GLU A 84 3.06 43.77 -1.39
C GLU A 84 3.15 42.66 -0.34
N VAL A 85 3.99 42.84 0.69
CA VAL A 85 4.18 41.83 1.75
C VAL A 85 2.86 41.47 2.45
N PRO A 86 2.02 42.42 2.90
CA PRO A 86 0.75 42.07 3.53
C PRO A 86 -0.22 41.35 2.57
N LYS A 87 -0.22 41.71 1.28
CA LYS A 87 -1.07 41.05 0.26
C LYS A 87 -0.64 39.60 0.04
N LEU A 88 0.67 39.36 -0.07
CA LEU A 88 1.23 38.02 -0.25
C LEU A 88 0.96 37.13 0.96
N LEU A 89 1.21 37.62 2.17
CA LEU A 89 0.90 36.89 3.40
C LEU A 89 -0.59 36.54 3.49
N GLN A 90 -1.49 37.48 3.16
CA GLN A 90 -2.93 37.19 3.11
C GLN A 90 -3.30 36.16 2.03
N ALA A 91 -2.64 36.18 0.87
CA ALA A 91 -2.87 35.21 -0.19
C ALA A 91 -2.42 33.80 0.23
N LEU A 92 -1.36 33.70 1.04
CA LEU A 92 -0.90 32.46 1.66
C LEU A 92 -1.77 32.01 2.85
N GLY A 93 -2.72 32.83 3.30
CA GLY A 93 -3.62 32.49 4.40
C GLY A 93 -3.18 32.96 5.78
N TYR A 94 -2.26 33.92 5.88
CA TYR A 94 -1.84 34.49 7.15
C TYR A 94 -3.03 35.15 7.88
N PRO A 95 -3.33 34.74 9.13
CA PRO A 95 -4.59 35.12 9.80
C PRO A 95 -4.56 36.51 10.45
N TYR A 96 -3.37 37.11 10.61
CA TYR A 96 -3.19 38.36 11.35
C TYR A 96 -2.92 39.54 10.39
N PRO A 97 -3.77 40.58 10.33
CA PRO A 97 -3.56 41.68 9.41
C PRO A 97 -2.38 42.57 9.82
N LEU A 98 -1.41 42.74 8.92
CA LEU A 98 -0.31 43.69 9.08
C LEU A 98 -0.77 45.10 8.71
N LYS A 99 -0.82 46.00 9.70
CA LYS A 99 -1.27 47.40 9.50
C LYS A 99 -0.20 48.22 8.78
N LYS A 100 -0.63 49.21 8.00
CA LYS A 100 0.26 50.18 7.34
C LYS A 100 1.25 50.82 8.33
N SER A 101 0.80 51.22 9.51
CA SER A 101 1.66 51.78 10.57
C SER A 101 2.81 50.86 11.00
N THR A 102 2.55 49.55 11.08
CA THR A 102 3.57 48.54 11.40
C THR A 102 4.56 48.40 10.24
N MET A 103 4.06 48.36 9.00
CA MET A 103 4.89 48.26 7.79
C MET A 103 5.73 49.51 7.50
N SER A 104 5.24 50.70 7.85
CA SER A 104 6.00 51.95 7.69
C SER A 104 7.08 52.13 8.77
N THR A 105 7.05 51.32 9.84
CA THR A 105 7.99 51.40 10.98
C THR A 105 8.73 50.08 11.21
N ILE A 106 9.06 49.36 10.12
CA ILE A 106 9.83 48.11 10.19
C ILE A 106 11.16 48.36 10.93
N GLY A 107 11.43 47.51 11.92
CA GLY A 107 12.61 47.61 12.78
C GLY A 107 12.38 48.36 14.11
N ALA A 108 11.26 49.05 14.26
CA ALA A 108 10.93 49.69 15.54
C ALA A 108 10.60 48.63 16.62
N PRO A 109 10.94 48.85 17.90
CA PRO A 109 10.77 47.86 18.98
C PRO A 109 9.36 47.26 19.12
N HIS A 110 8.32 48.02 18.80
CA HIS A 110 6.92 47.55 18.87
C HIS A 110 6.39 46.99 17.55
N SER A 111 7.03 47.32 16.44
CA SER A 111 6.63 46.88 15.09
C SER A 111 7.36 45.62 14.65
N TRP A 112 8.56 45.37 15.18
CA TRP A 112 9.36 44.20 14.84
C TRP A 112 8.73 42.87 15.30
N PRO A 113 8.27 42.70 16.55
CA PRO A 113 7.79 41.39 17.01
C PRO A 113 6.62 40.82 16.18
N PRO A 114 5.59 41.59 15.77
CA PRO A 114 4.55 41.09 14.87
C PRO A 114 5.06 40.70 13.48
N LEU A 115 6.06 41.41 12.95
CA LEU A 115 6.66 41.12 11.65
C LEU A 115 7.55 39.88 11.70
N LEU A 116 8.35 39.74 12.75
CA LEU A 116 9.12 38.55 13.03
C LEU A 116 8.21 37.32 13.13
N ALA A 117 7.06 37.48 13.79
CA ALA A 117 6.06 36.42 13.91
C ALA A 117 5.31 36.14 12.60
N ALA A 118 5.39 37.02 11.59
CA ALA A 118 4.95 36.74 10.23
C ALA A 118 6.02 35.95 9.44
N LEU A 119 7.29 36.27 9.62
CA LEU A 119 8.41 35.52 9.03
C LEU A 119 8.47 34.09 9.60
N ASP A 120 8.35 33.95 10.92
CA ASP A 120 8.31 32.64 11.60
C ASP A 120 7.13 31.77 11.10
N TRP A 121 5.96 32.37 10.89
CA TRP A 121 4.83 31.66 10.29
C TRP A 121 5.10 31.25 8.84
N LEU A 122 5.73 32.12 8.04
CA LEU A 122 6.07 31.81 6.66
C LEU A 122 7.04 30.62 6.58
N ILE A 123 7.99 30.51 7.51
CA ILE A 123 8.86 29.32 7.63
C ILE A 123 8.05 28.05 7.85
N THR A 124 7.03 28.07 8.72
CA THR A 124 6.14 26.92 8.93
C THR A 124 5.44 26.50 7.64
N VAL A 125 4.99 27.46 6.83
CA VAL A 125 4.36 27.18 5.54
C VAL A 125 5.34 26.54 4.56
N ILE A 126 6.60 26.99 4.54
CA ILE A 126 7.66 26.41 3.70
C ILE A 126 7.94 24.96 4.13
N GLU A 127 8.18 24.73 5.42
CA GLU A 127 8.46 23.39 5.97
C GLU A 127 7.28 22.41 5.71
N GLU A 128 6.03 22.88 5.82
CA GLU A 128 4.85 22.07 5.51
C GLU A 128 4.78 21.70 4.02
N LYS A 129 5.10 22.63 3.12
CA LYS A 129 5.17 22.41 1.67
C LYS A 129 6.25 21.39 1.28
N GLU A 130 7.42 21.48 1.90
CA GLU A 130 8.50 20.51 1.70
C GLU A 130 8.07 19.11 2.15
N LEU A 131 7.52 18.99 3.36
CA LEU A 131 7.01 17.72 3.90
C LEU A 131 5.91 17.11 3.02
N GLU A 132 5.00 17.93 2.51
CA GLU A 132 3.96 17.47 1.60
C GLU A 132 4.55 16.95 0.29
N THR A 133 5.61 17.60 -0.23
CA THR A 133 6.31 17.14 -1.42
C THR A 133 6.97 15.77 -1.17
N TYR A 134 7.68 15.60 -0.05
CA TYR A 134 8.26 14.31 0.34
C TYR A 134 7.20 13.23 0.55
N ARG A 135 6.08 13.55 1.20
CA ARG A 135 4.96 12.63 1.39
C ARG A 135 4.39 12.15 0.06
N ASN A 136 4.23 13.06 -0.89
CA ASN A 136 3.73 12.73 -2.23
C ASN A 136 4.71 11.86 -3.02
N LEU A 137 6.02 12.08 -2.88
CA LEU A 137 7.05 11.24 -3.51
C LEU A 137 7.06 9.82 -2.92
N LEU A 138 7.00 9.69 -1.59
CA LEU A 138 7.00 8.39 -0.90
C LEU A 138 5.72 7.56 -1.17
N GLN A 139 4.62 8.19 -1.58
CA GLN A 139 3.38 7.47 -1.89
C GLN A 139 3.30 6.96 -3.34
N LYS A 140 4.11 7.48 -4.27
CA LYS A 140 3.86 7.30 -5.71
C LYS A 140 4.62 6.17 -6.40
N ASP A 141 5.81 5.81 -5.92
CA ASP A 141 6.75 5.06 -6.77
C ASP A 141 6.90 3.56 -6.45
N ASP A 142 6.58 3.07 -5.24
CA ASP A 142 6.78 1.64 -4.91
C ASP A 142 5.47 0.84 -4.71
N MET A 143 4.42 1.45 -4.17
CA MET A 143 3.25 0.70 -3.70
C MET A 143 2.26 0.32 -4.82
N ASP A 144 2.15 1.13 -5.87
CA ASP A 144 1.16 0.92 -6.93
C ASP A 144 1.58 -0.18 -7.92
N GLU A 145 2.87 -0.26 -8.26
CA GLU A 145 3.41 -1.31 -9.13
C GLU A 145 3.42 -2.67 -8.43
N GLU A 146 3.85 -2.72 -7.17
CA GLU A 146 3.83 -3.96 -6.39
C GLU A 146 2.38 -4.46 -6.20
N LEU A 147 1.44 -3.57 -5.90
CA LEU A 147 0.02 -3.90 -5.79
C LEU A 147 -0.56 -4.43 -7.11
N ALA A 148 -0.17 -3.85 -8.25
CA ALA A 148 -0.58 -4.32 -9.57
C ALA A 148 -0.04 -5.74 -9.86
N ASN A 149 1.24 -5.98 -9.55
CA ASN A 149 1.88 -7.29 -9.70
C ASN A 149 1.25 -8.36 -8.80
N LEU A 150 0.95 -8.02 -7.54
CA LEU A 150 0.27 -8.92 -6.61
C LEU A 150 -1.15 -9.26 -7.08
N LYS A 151 -1.90 -8.29 -7.61
CA LYS A 151 -3.23 -8.51 -8.19
C LYS A 151 -3.17 -9.45 -9.40
N ALA A 152 -2.23 -9.24 -10.31
CA ALA A 152 -2.03 -10.10 -11.48
C ALA A 152 -1.69 -11.55 -11.07
N ARG A 153 -0.77 -11.72 -10.10
CA ARG A 153 -0.39 -13.02 -9.57
C ARG A 153 -1.55 -13.72 -8.85
N ARG A 154 -2.35 -12.98 -8.08
CA ARG A 154 -3.57 -13.51 -7.45
C ARG A 154 -4.55 -14.05 -8.50
N LEU A 155 -4.83 -13.26 -9.55
CA LEU A 155 -5.74 -13.66 -10.62
C LEU A 155 -5.25 -14.92 -11.35
N ASN A 156 -3.94 -15.02 -11.58
CA ASN A 156 -3.36 -16.20 -12.21
C ASN A 156 -3.48 -17.45 -11.32
N ASN A 157 -3.17 -17.31 -10.03
CA ASN A 157 -3.31 -18.42 -9.08
C ASN A 157 -4.78 -18.89 -8.97
N GLU A 158 -5.73 -17.97 -9.00
CA GLU A 158 -7.16 -18.29 -8.94
C GLU A 158 -7.61 -19.08 -10.17
N LYS A 159 -7.12 -18.74 -11.36
CA LYS A 159 -7.32 -19.54 -12.58
C LYS A 159 -6.70 -20.93 -12.48
N THR A 160 -5.47 -21.06 -11.99
CA THR A 160 -4.80 -22.35 -11.81
C THR A 160 -5.54 -23.24 -10.81
N ILE A 161 -5.98 -22.67 -9.68
CA ILE A 161 -6.77 -23.40 -8.69
C ILE A 161 -8.07 -23.91 -9.30
N GLN A 162 -8.73 -23.10 -10.12
CA GLN A 162 -9.96 -23.50 -10.79
C GLN A 162 -9.73 -24.66 -11.75
N GLN A 163 -8.67 -24.61 -12.56
CA GLN A 163 -8.31 -25.71 -13.45
C GLN A 163 -8.02 -27.01 -12.69
N ILE A 164 -7.23 -26.93 -11.60
CA ILE A 164 -6.91 -28.11 -10.78
C ILE A 164 -8.18 -28.73 -10.17
N LYS A 165 -9.14 -27.89 -9.72
CA LYS A 165 -10.41 -28.39 -9.18
C LYS A 165 -11.21 -29.17 -10.24
N GLU A 166 -11.25 -28.67 -11.47
CA GLU A 166 -11.93 -29.33 -12.59
C GLU A 166 -11.28 -30.66 -12.96
N ASP A 167 -9.95 -30.72 -12.94
CA ASP A 167 -9.21 -31.95 -13.23
C ASP A 167 -9.39 -33.00 -12.12
N ILE A 168 -9.36 -32.60 -10.84
CA ILE A 168 -9.64 -33.49 -9.70
C ILE A 168 -11.05 -34.08 -9.80
N GLU A 169 -12.07 -33.28 -10.13
CA GLU A 169 -13.43 -33.80 -10.25
C GLU A 169 -13.60 -34.76 -11.43
N ARG A 170 -12.88 -34.55 -12.52
CA ARG A 170 -12.85 -35.47 -13.66
C ARG A 170 -12.25 -36.82 -13.27
N GLU A 171 -11.07 -36.81 -12.63
CA GLU A 171 -10.42 -38.04 -12.18
C GLU A 171 -11.27 -38.80 -11.16
N LYS A 172 -11.94 -38.08 -10.24
CA LYS A 172 -12.89 -38.71 -9.30
C LYS A 172 -14.03 -39.42 -10.02
N GLU A 173 -14.57 -38.81 -11.07
CA GLU A 173 -15.65 -39.41 -11.86
C GLU A 173 -15.17 -40.66 -12.63
N GLU A 174 -13.97 -40.63 -13.18
CA GLU A 174 -13.35 -41.80 -13.83
C GLU A 174 -13.12 -42.95 -12.83
N CYS A 175 -12.58 -42.64 -11.64
CA CYS A 175 -12.44 -43.61 -10.56
C CYS A 175 -13.79 -44.21 -10.11
N ARG A 176 -14.86 -43.40 -10.05
CA ARG A 176 -16.21 -43.89 -9.73
C ARG A 176 -16.68 -44.93 -10.75
N LYS A 177 -16.50 -44.67 -12.05
CA LYS A 177 -16.88 -45.60 -13.12
C LYS A 177 -16.07 -46.89 -13.10
N MET A 178 -14.76 -46.81 -12.91
CA MET A 178 -13.93 -48.02 -12.77
C MET A 178 -14.35 -48.86 -11.55
N MET A 179 -14.75 -48.23 -10.45
CA MET A 179 -15.21 -48.93 -9.25
C MET A 179 -16.50 -49.71 -9.51
N THR A 180 -17.46 -49.13 -10.27
CA THR A 180 -18.68 -49.84 -10.66
C THR A 180 -18.36 -51.02 -11.58
N ASP A 181 -17.50 -50.83 -12.57
CA ASP A 181 -17.10 -51.88 -13.50
C ASP A 181 -16.40 -53.05 -12.78
N ASN A 182 -15.52 -52.75 -11.81
CA ASN A 182 -14.89 -53.77 -10.97
C ASN A 182 -15.91 -54.53 -10.12
N THR A 183 -16.93 -53.85 -9.58
CA THR A 183 -17.98 -54.49 -8.79
C THR A 183 -18.80 -55.47 -9.66
N ASP A 184 -19.11 -55.07 -10.89
CA ASP A 184 -19.82 -55.92 -11.86
C ASP A 184 -18.97 -57.13 -12.27
N LEU A 185 -17.68 -56.94 -12.50
CA LEU A 185 -16.74 -58.03 -12.78
C LEU A 185 -16.61 -58.99 -11.60
N GLU A 186 -16.54 -58.50 -10.36
CA GLU A 186 -16.52 -59.34 -9.16
C GLU A 186 -17.79 -60.19 -9.03
N ASN A 187 -18.96 -59.60 -9.32
CA ASN A 187 -20.24 -60.31 -9.34
C ASN A 187 -20.24 -61.42 -10.41
N ASP A 188 -19.72 -61.15 -11.61
CA ASP A 188 -19.67 -62.15 -12.68
C ASP A 188 -18.67 -63.27 -12.39
N ILE A 189 -17.52 -62.95 -11.79
CA ILE A 189 -16.57 -63.94 -11.28
C ILE A 189 -17.25 -64.84 -10.22
N SER A 190 -18.06 -64.27 -9.34
CA SER A 190 -18.81 -65.05 -8.34
C SER A 190 -19.77 -66.04 -9.02
N LYS A 191 -20.59 -65.57 -9.98
CA LYS A 191 -21.52 -66.44 -10.73
C LYS A 191 -20.78 -67.56 -11.45
N LEU A 192 -19.66 -67.26 -12.10
CA LEU A 192 -18.86 -68.26 -12.81
C LEU A 192 -18.28 -69.32 -11.87
N LYS A 193 -17.86 -68.92 -10.66
CA LYS A 193 -17.41 -69.87 -9.63
C LYS A 193 -18.53 -70.83 -9.22
N ASP A 194 -19.75 -70.32 -9.02
CA ASP A 194 -20.91 -71.14 -8.68
C ASP A 194 -21.25 -72.15 -9.79
N TYR A 195 -21.27 -71.70 -11.05
CA TYR A 195 -21.47 -72.59 -12.22
C TYR A 195 -20.41 -73.68 -12.34
N CYS A 196 -19.14 -73.35 -12.10
CA CYS A 196 -18.06 -74.32 -12.09
C CYS A 196 -18.23 -75.34 -10.96
N LEU A 197 -18.71 -74.91 -9.79
CA LEU A 197 -18.97 -75.80 -8.66
C LEU A 197 -20.10 -76.80 -8.98
N GLU A 198 -21.21 -76.31 -9.52
CA GLU A 198 -22.34 -77.15 -9.96
C GLU A 198 -21.95 -78.14 -11.05
N SER A 199 -21.15 -77.68 -12.02
CA SER A 199 -20.62 -78.52 -13.10
C SER A 199 -19.70 -79.60 -12.55
N SER A 200 -18.82 -79.26 -11.60
CA SER A 200 -17.92 -80.21 -10.92
C SER A 200 -18.70 -81.32 -10.20
N VAL A 201 -19.73 -80.96 -9.43
CA VAL A 201 -20.61 -81.93 -8.75
C VAL A 201 -21.32 -82.85 -9.76
N THR A 202 -21.77 -82.29 -10.87
CA THR A 202 -22.43 -83.06 -11.93
C THR A 202 -21.47 -84.04 -12.60
N ILE A 203 -20.24 -83.60 -12.90
CA ILE A 203 -19.17 -84.46 -13.44
C ILE A 203 -18.90 -85.62 -12.48
N SER A 204 -18.70 -85.37 -11.18
CA SER A 204 -18.47 -86.42 -10.19
C SER A 204 -19.62 -87.44 -10.14
N ARG A 205 -20.89 -86.99 -10.21
CA ARG A 205 -22.05 -87.89 -10.31
C ARG A 205 -22.03 -88.76 -11.57
N VAL A 206 -21.64 -88.19 -12.71
CA VAL A 206 -21.54 -88.95 -13.97
C VAL A 206 -20.42 -89.97 -13.90
N GLU A 207 -19.25 -89.60 -13.36
CA GLU A 207 -18.12 -90.49 -13.13
C GLU A 207 -18.50 -91.68 -12.24
N GLU A 208 -19.19 -91.44 -11.12
CA GLU A 208 -19.71 -92.49 -10.23
C GLU A 208 -20.67 -93.45 -10.98
N ASN A 209 -21.56 -92.90 -11.80
CA ASN A 209 -22.50 -93.69 -12.59
C ASN A 209 -21.78 -94.56 -13.64
N ILE A 210 -20.76 -94.01 -14.32
CA ILE A 210 -19.92 -94.76 -15.27
C ILE A 210 -19.24 -95.93 -14.56
N VAL A 211 -18.66 -95.70 -13.37
CA VAL A 211 -18.03 -96.76 -12.57
C VAL A 211 -19.06 -97.83 -12.18
N ARG A 212 -20.27 -97.43 -11.76
CA ARG A 212 -21.35 -98.35 -11.38
C ARG A 212 -21.83 -99.22 -12.56
N ILE A 213 -22.01 -98.62 -13.74
CA ILE A 213 -22.39 -99.32 -14.98
C ILE A 213 -21.29 -100.30 -15.39
N SER A 214 -20.03 -99.87 -15.32
CA SER A 214 -18.88 -100.72 -15.65
C SER A 214 -18.83 -101.97 -14.77
N ARG A 215 -19.06 -101.83 -13.45
CA ARG A 215 -19.17 -102.98 -12.53
C ARG A 215 -20.32 -103.93 -12.90
N LYS A 216 -21.51 -103.40 -13.18
CA LYS A 216 -22.67 -104.22 -13.61
C LYS A 216 -22.38 -104.98 -14.91
N LYS A 217 -21.75 -104.34 -15.90
CA LYS A 217 -21.34 -104.95 -17.16
C LYS A 217 -20.39 -106.13 -16.91
N THR A 218 -19.39 -105.95 -16.05
CA THR A 218 -18.45 -107.03 -15.67
C THR A 218 -19.16 -108.19 -14.98
N THR A 219 -20.11 -107.92 -14.07
CA THR A 219 -20.89 -108.98 -13.41
C THR A 219 -21.78 -109.74 -14.39
N LEU A 220 -22.48 -109.04 -15.30
CA LEU A 220 -23.28 -109.66 -16.35
C LEU A 220 -22.43 -110.54 -17.26
N ALA A 221 -21.26 -110.05 -17.70
CA ALA A 221 -20.35 -110.83 -18.54
C ALA A 221 -19.95 -112.16 -17.88
N LYS A 222 -19.73 -112.17 -16.56
CA LYS A 222 -19.42 -113.39 -15.79
C LYS A 222 -20.60 -114.38 -15.74
N LEU A 223 -21.84 -113.90 -15.67
CA LEU A 223 -23.04 -114.75 -15.63
C LEU A 223 -23.30 -115.46 -16.96
N TYR A 224 -23.00 -114.80 -18.09
CA TYR A 224 -23.20 -115.39 -19.43
C TYR A 224 -22.09 -116.34 -19.88
N THR A 225 -20.92 -116.34 -19.23
CA THR A 225 -19.82 -117.27 -19.54
C THR A 225 -19.94 -118.65 -18.86
N VAL A 226 -20.96 -118.88 -18.04
CA VAL A 226 -21.12 -120.10 -17.21
C VAL A 226 -22.37 -120.91 -17.60
N GLY A 227 -23.11 -120.52 -18.65
CA GLY A 227 -24.21 -121.30 -19.25
C GLY A 227 -23.83 -121.83 -20.62
#